data_AF-A0A3D8I7Y7-F1
#
_entry.id   AF-A0A3D8I7Y7-F1
#
_cell.length_a   1.000
_cell.length_b   1.000
_cell.length_c   1.000
_cell.angle_alpha   90.00
_cell.angle_beta   90.00
_cell.angle_gamma   90.00
#
_symmetry.space_group_name_H-M   'P 1'
#
loop_
_entity.id
_entity.type
_entity.pdbx_description
1 polymer ?
#
loop_
_entity_poly.entity_id
_entity_poly.type
_entity_poly.pdbx_seq_one_letter_code
_entity_poly.pdbx_strand_id
1 'polypeptide(L)'
;MTLTKILYIFILSLVLNSFPNLSYASGLNDLMVRGVKPSFDCAKAKSDDEKIICGDGIGMAFNGVPIIDNFYTSYYNLVIKEINPSDKQTTKNISLQMLKQRRQCPSKLHFHDSFSKEAFDRENEKIAKEGYNPIDLENLSSGYASVLAMNCYESVYLKALREITEFIYTHPKYKHIFEQIFYPNPSKYYHLITIKKQNIPYELRDFDAEMVGEIIDEAIKDNLVESNGALK
;
A
#
# COMPACT_ATOMS: atom_id res chain seq x y z
N MET A 1 -4.67 -39.93 -47.78
CA MET A 1 -5.04 -38.57 -47.33
C MET A 1 -6.47 -38.65 -46.83
N THR A 2 -6.84 -38.55 -45.55
CA THR A 2 -6.36 -37.68 -44.48
C THR A 2 -6.86 -38.24 -43.13
N LEU A 3 -6.10 -39.15 -42.50
CA LEU A 3 -6.29 -39.45 -41.07
C LEU A 3 -5.28 -38.67 -40.20
N THR A 4 -4.18 -38.21 -40.79
CA THR A 4 -3.10 -37.47 -40.12
C THR A 4 -3.41 -36.00 -39.83
N LYS A 5 -4.47 -35.42 -40.42
CA LYS A 5 -4.85 -34.01 -40.16
C LYS A 5 -5.75 -33.82 -38.93
N ILE A 6 -6.45 -34.86 -38.48
CA ILE A 6 -7.39 -34.73 -37.34
C ILE A 6 -6.64 -34.83 -36.01
N LEU A 7 -5.55 -35.59 -35.95
CA LEU A 7 -4.74 -35.73 -34.73
C LEU A 7 -3.99 -34.43 -34.37
N TYR A 8 -3.67 -33.59 -35.35
CA TYR A 8 -2.95 -32.32 -35.13
C TYR A 8 -3.83 -31.23 -34.48
N ILE A 9 -5.15 -31.29 -34.68
CA ILE A 9 -6.09 -30.31 -34.10
C ILE A 9 -6.39 -30.64 -32.64
N PHE A 10 -6.35 -31.92 -32.25
CA PHE A 10 -6.60 -32.34 -30.87
C PHE A 10 -5.39 -32.17 -29.94
N ILE A 11 -4.16 -32.17 -30.47
CA ILE A 11 -2.96 -31.95 -29.65
C ILE A 11 -2.68 -30.45 -29.47
N LEU A 12 -3.11 -29.57 -30.39
CA LEU A 12 -2.98 -28.12 -30.20
C LEU A 12 -3.98 -27.53 -29.20
N SER A 13 -5.13 -28.16 -28.97
CA SER A 13 -6.13 -27.70 -27.99
C SER A 13 -5.83 -28.14 -26.55
N LEU A 14 -4.91 -29.09 -26.35
CA LEU A 14 -4.50 -29.56 -25.02
C LEU A 14 -3.25 -28.86 -24.46
N VAL A 15 -2.55 -28.04 -25.27
CA VAL A 15 -1.38 -27.25 -24.83
C VAL A 15 -1.73 -25.79 -24.50
N LEU A 16 -2.98 -25.34 -24.75
CA LEU A 16 -3.43 -23.98 -24.43
C LEU A 16 -4.16 -23.84 -23.08
N ASN A 17 -4.36 -24.93 -22.34
CA ASN A 17 -4.94 -24.89 -20.98
C ASN A 17 -3.92 -25.11 -19.86
N SER A 18 -2.64 -25.02 -20.19
CA SER A 18 -1.56 -24.92 -19.19
C SER A 18 -1.20 -23.46 -18.94
N PHE A 19 -2.19 -22.56 -18.87
CA PHE A 19 -1.95 -21.35 -18.10
C PHE A 19 -1.81 -21.82 -16.65
N PRO A 20 -0.65 -21.61 -16.00
CA PRO A 20 -0.62 -21.77 -14.55
C PRO A 20 -1.76 -20.91 -14.04
N ASN A 21 -2.64 -21.48 -13.21
CA ASN A 21 -3.69 -20.74 -12.53
C ASN A 21 -3.06 -19.42 -12.05
N LEU A 22 -3.34 -18.31 -12.76
CA LEU A 22 -3.06 -16.99 -12.23
C LEU A 22 -4.03 -16.93 -11.07
N SER A 23 -3.54 -17.30 -9.89
CA SER A 23 -4.22 -17.06 -8.64
C SER A 23 -4.20 -15.54 -8.49
N TYR A 24 -5.18 -14.89 -9.13
CA TYR A 24 -5.51 -13.51 -8.86
C TYR A 24 -5.72 -13.42 -7.36
N ALA A 25 -5.03 -12.49 -6.71
CA ALA A 25 -5.37 -12.15 -5.34
C ALA A 25 -6.84 -11.69 -5.35
N SER A 26 -7.67 -12.27 -4.48
CA SER A 26 -9.09 -11.90 -4.35
C SER A 26 -9.28 -10.67 -3.47
N GLY A 27 -8.22 -10.27 -2.75
CA GLY A 27 -8.16 -9.06 -1.95
C GLY A 27 -6.76 -8.87 -1.34
N LEU A 28 -6.58 -7.78 -0.59
CA LEU A 28 -5.30 -7.39 0.01
C LEU A 28 -4.71 -8.48 0.92
N ASN A 29 -5.56 -9.18 1.67
CA ASN A 29 -5.15 -10.26 2.58
C ASN A 29 -4.41 -11.39 1.84
N ASP A 30 -4.81 -11.72 0.60
CA ASP A 30 -4.14 -12.76 -0.18
C ASP A 30 -2.70 -12.38 -0.53
N LEU A 31 -2.45 -11.09 -0.79
CA LEU A 31 -1.10 -10.59 -1.04
C LEU A 31 -0.27 -10.56 0.25
N MET A 32 -0.88 -10.20 1.38
CA MET A 32 -0.20 -10.20 2.69
C MET A 32 0.26 -11.61 3.10
N VAL A 33 -0.53 -12.64 2.76
CA VAL A 33 -0.16 -14.05 3.00
C VAL A 33 0.99 -14.51 2.10
N ARG A 34 1.11 -13.97 0.88
CA ARG A 34 2.17 -14.35 -0.08
C ARG A 34 3.56 -13.80 0.25
N GLY A 35 3.68 -12.85 1.18
CA GLY A 35 4.96 -12.26 1.56
C GLY A 35 5.58 -11.42 0.44
N VAL A 36 4.81 -10.43 -0.06
CA VAL A 36 5.27 -9.49 -1.08
C VAL A 36 6.49 -8.71 -0.57
N LYS A 37 7.51 -8.56 -1.44
CA LYS A 37 8.69 -7.73 -1.18
C LYS A 37 8.44 -6.29 -1.66
N PRO A 38 9.01 -5.26 -1.01
CA PRO A 38 8.82 -3.86 -1.40
C PRO A 38 9.46 -3.56 -2.77
N SER A 39 9.23 -2.35 -3.28
CA SER A 39 9.70 -1.91 -4.59
C SER A 39 11.22 -1.71 -4.69
N PHE A 40 11.91 -1.76 -3.55
CA PHE A 40 13.36 -1.61 -3.45
C PHE A 40 14.05 -2.89 -2.99
N ASP A 41 15.36 -2.97 -3.26
CA ASP A 41 16.18 -4.13 -2.95
C ASP A 41 16.48 -4.21 -1.45
N CYS A 42 15.81 -5.13 -0.75
CA CYS A 42 15.99 -5.35 0.67
C CYS A 42 17.42 -5.72 1.09
N ALA A 43 18.22 -6.32 0.20
CA ALA A 43 19.62 -6.60 0.50
C ALA A 43 20.48 -5.31 0.57
N LYS A 44 19.94 -4.19 0.07
CA LYS A 44 20.57 -2.87 0.06
C LYS A 44 19.92 -1.88 1.00
N ALA A 45 18.96 -2.30 1.81
CA ALA A 45 18.30 -1.46 2.80
C ALA A 45 19.34 -0.85 3.77
N LYS A 46 19.35 0.47 3.89
CA LYS A 46 20.32 1.20 4.73
C LYS A 46 19.65 1.84 5.94
N SER A 47 18.49 2.44 5.74
CA SER A 47 17.77 3.12 6.81
C SER A 47 16.85 2.17 7.56
N ASP A 48 16.53 2.51 8.81
CA ASP A 48 15.77 1.62 9.68
C ASP A 48 14.32 1.43 9.20
N ASP A 49 13.73 2.42 8.54
CA ASP A 49 12.45 2.26 7.84
C ASP A 49 12.53 1.21 6.72
N GLU A 50 13.58 1.23 5.91
CA GLU A 50 13.77 0.25 4.84
C GLU A 50 13.96 -1.16 5.41
N LYS A 51 14.75 -1.30 6.49
CA LYS A 51 14.94 -2.58 7.18
C LYS A 51 13.64 -3.10 7.77
N ILE A 52 12.83 -2.23 8.37
CA ILE A 52 11.52 -2.59 8.94
C ILE A 52 10.55 -3.02 7.84
N ILE A 53 10.46 -2.27 6.74
CA ILE A 53 9.61 -2.62 5.58
C ILE A 53 10.05 -3.95 4.96
N CYS A 54 11.36 -4.24 4.95
CA CYS A 54 11.91 -5.50 4.48
C CYS A 54 11.82 -6.66 5.48
N GLY A 55 11.47 -6.37 6.73
CA GLY A 55 11.56 -7.32 7.83
C GLY A 55 10.49 -8.41 7.74
N ASP A 56 10.92 -9.63 7.45
CA ASP A 56 10.13 -10.84 7.70
C ASP A 56 9.97 -10.99 9.23
N GLY A 57 8.74 -10.89 9.75
CA GLY A 57 8.45 -11.29 11.13
C GLY A 57 8.15 -10.18 12.16
N ILE A 58 7.93 -8.92 11.76
CA ILE A 58 7.41 -7.86 12.66
C ILE A 58 5.87 -7.97 12.81
N GLY A 59 5.36 -9.21 12.87
CA GLY A 59 3.92 -9.51 12.91
C GLY A 59 3.20 -9.45 11.55
N MET A 60 2.09 -10.19 11.39
CA MET A 60 1.36 -10.30 10.11
C MET A 60 0.84 -8.97 9.56
N ALA A 61 0.57 -7.97 10.43
CA ALA A 61 0.12 -6.65 10.01
C ALA A 61 1.17 -5.95 9.12
N PHE A 62 2.46 -6.10 9.40
CA PHE A 62 3.53 -5.45 8.64
C PHE A 62 3.68 -5.94 7.21
N ASN A 63 3.12 -7.12 6.88
CA ASN A 63 3.12 -7.63 5.50
C ASN A 63 2.34 -6.72 4.53
N GLY A 64 1.55 -5.77 5.04
CA GLY A 64 0.85 -4.77 4.23
C GLY A 64 1.79 -3.67 3.70
N VAL A 65 2.84 -3.30 4.43
CA VAL A 65 3.68 -2.14 4.07
C VAL A 65 4.44 -2.33 2.75
N PRO A 66 5.01 -3.51 2.45
CA PRO A 66 5.58 -3.79 1.12
C PRO A 66 4.59 -3.64 -0.03
N ILE A 67 3.32 -4.01 0.18
CA ILE A 67 2.27 -3.90 -0.85
C ILE A 67 1.95 -2.42 -1.09
N ILE A 68 1.80 -1.64 -0.03
CA ILE A 68 1.59 -0.18 -0.10
C ILE A 68 2.76 0.50 -0.82
N ASP A 69 4.00 0.10 -0.51
CA ASP A 69 5.20 0.63 -1.16
C ASP A 69 5.23 0.34 -2.66
N ASN A 70 4.89 -0.89 -3.08
CA ASN A 70 4.77 -1.22 -4.50
C ASN A 70 3.66 -0.45 -5.19
N PHE A 71 2.48 -0.36 -4.59
CA PHE A 71 1.34 0.38 -5.12
C PHE A 71 1.69 1.85 -5.33
N TYR A 72 2.26 2.50 -4.31
CA TYR A 72 2.67 3.90 -4.39
C TYR A 72 3.78 4.12 -5.42
N THR A 73 4.81 3.28 -5.43
CA THR A 73 5.97 3.46 -6.32
C THR A 73 5.59 3.28 -7.78
N SER A 74 4.73 2.30 -8.07
CA SER A 74 4.18 2.12 -9.43
C SER A 74 3.27 3.28 -9.83
N TYR A 75 2.39 3.76 -8.95
CA TYR A 75 1.61 4.97 -9.19
C TYR A 75 2.49 6.18 -9.54
N TYR A 76 3.50 6.46 -8.71
CA TYR A 76 4.47 7.53 -8.96
C TYR A 76 5.17 7.36 -10.32
N ASN A 77 5.60 6.15 -10.65
CA ASN A 77 6.31 5.86 -11.90
C ASN A 77 5.41 6.05 -13.13
N LEU A 78 4.14 5.65 -13.07
CA LEU A 78 3.16 5.88 -14.12
C LEU A 78 2.94 7.39 -14.34
N VAL A 79 2.79 8.15 -13.25
CA VAL A 79 2.59 9.60 -13.31
C VAL A 79 3.83 10.34 -13.83
N ILE A 80 5.01 10.09 -13.25
CA ILE A 80 6.24 10.84 -13.58
C ILE A 80 6.70 10.60 -15.03
N LYS A 81 6.28 9.50 -15.64
CA LYS A 81 6.57 9.17 -17.03
C LYS A 81 5.83 10.11 -18.00
N GLU A 82 4.57 10.41 -17.72
CA GLU A 82 3.66 11.11 -18.63
C GLU A 82 3.58 12.63 -18.40
N ILE A 83 3.94 13.13 -17.20
CA ILE A 83 3.94 14.58 -16.95
C ILE A 83 5.12 15.30 -17.61
N ASN A 84 4.94 16.59 -17.94
CA ASN A 84 5.97 17.38 -18.61
C ASN A 84 7.23 17.54 -17.76
N PRO A 85 8.42 17.63 -18.38
CA PRO A 85 9.68 17.83 -17.66
C PRO A 85 9.70 18.99 -16.66
N SER A 86 9.05 20.12 -16.99
CA SER A 86 8.94 21.29 -16.10
C SER A 86 8.21 20.99 -14.79
N ASP A 87 7.26 20.06 -14.84
CA ASP A 87 6.31 19.80 -13.76
C ASP A 87 6.69 18.54 -12.97
N LYS A 88 7.62 17.73 -13.50
CA LYS A 88 8.22 16.58 -12.80
C LYS A 88 8.79 16.94 -11.44
N GLN A 89 9.26 18.17 -11.26
CA GLN A 89 9.84 18.60 -10.00
C GLN A 89 8.80 18.60 -8.86
N THR A 90 7.55 18.93 -9.14
CA THR A 90 6.46 18.91 -8.14
C THR A 90 6.23 17.50 -7.63
N THR A 91 6.01 16.53 -8.52
CA THR A 91 5.81 15.13 -8.15
C THR A 91 7.02 14.54 -7.44
N LYS A 92 8.24 14.85 -7.90
CA LYS A 92 9.48 14.45 -7.20
C LYS A 92 9.57 15.02 -5.79
N ASN A 93 9.20 16.28 -5.59
CA ASN A 93 9.23 16.91 -4.27
C ASN A 93 8.26 16.23 -3.30
N ILE A 94 7.06 15.89 -3.75
CA ILE A 94 6.07 15.14 -2.96
C ILE A 94 6.67 13.79 -2.53
N SER A 95 7.23 13.01 -3.46
CA SER A 95 7.84 11.71 -3.14
C SER A 95 9.08 11.82 -2.25
N LEU A 96 9.91 12.84 -2.43
CA LEU A 96 11.06 13.09 -1.55
C LEU A 96 10.61 13.46 -0.13
N GLN A 97 9.52 14.22 0.01
CA GLN A 97 8.96 14.56 1.31
C GLN A 97 8.34 13.33 1.98
N MET A 98 7.63 12.51 1.23
CA MET A 98 7.12 11.21 1.68
C MET A 98 8.25 10.36 2.26
N LEU A 99 9.35 10.15 1.51
CA LEU A 99 10.49 9.35 1.97
C LEU A 99 11.15 9.94 3.23
N LYS A 100 11.21 11.26 3.36
CA LYS A 100 11.72 11.92 4.58
C LYS A 100 10.82 11.65 5.79
N GLN A 101 9.50 11.69 5.61
CA GLN A 101 8.52 11.40 6.68
C GLN A 101 8.52 9.92 7.05
N ARG A 102 8.58 9.03 6.05
CA ARG A 102 8.65 7.58 6.21
C ARG A 102 9.82 7.16 7.11
N ARG A 103 11.01 7.74 6.88
CA ARG A 103 12.21 7.53 7.70
C ARG A 103 12.06 7.89 9.18
N GLN A 104 11.07 8.71 9.51
CA GLN A 104 10.79 9.11 10.90
C GLN A 104 9.81 8.15 11.58
N CYS A 105 9.11 7.27 10.86
CA CYS A 105 8.14 6.36 11.46
C CYS A 105 8.72 5.45 12.56
N PRO A 106 9.91 4.84 12.40
CA PRO A 106 10.50 4.03 13.46
C PRO A 106 10.70 4.77 14.79
N SER A 107 11.03 6.07 14.74
CA SER A 107 11.31 6.89 15.93
C SER A 107 10.11 7.68 16.44
N LYS A 108 9.08 7.90 15.61
CA LYS A 108 7.88 8.68 15.94
C LYS A 108 6.72 7.84 16.47
N LEU A 109 6.88 6.52 16.58
CA LEU A 109 5.90 5.62 17.19
C LEU A 109 5.42 6.10 18.57
N HIS A 110 6.27 6.82 19.31
CA HIS A 110 5.90 7.38 20.59
C HIS A 110 4.90 8.54 20.51
N PHE A 111 4.85 9.31 19.41
CA PHE A 111 3.99 10.50 19.28
C PHE A 111 3.79 10.88 17.80
N HIS A 112 2.79 10.30 17.14
CA HIS A 112 2.20 10.93 15.94
C HIS A 112 1.33 12.10 16.39
N ASP A 113 1.03 13.08 15.51
CA ASP A 113 0.24 14.27 15.88
C ASP A 113 -1.19 13.93 16.40
N SER A 114 -1.67 12.71 16.16
CA SER A 114 -2.94 12.14 16.63
C SER A 114 -2.83 11.31 17.92
N PHE A 115 -1.62 11.02 18.39
CA PHE A 115 -1.35 10.12 19.50
C PHE A 115 -1.33 10.88 20.82
N SER A 116 -2.41 10.80 21.59
CA SER A 116 -2.44 11.37 22.95
C SER A 116 -1.98 10.35 23.98
N LYS A 117 -1.14 10.79 24.92
CA LYS A 117 -0.71 9.95 26.05
C LYS A 117 -1.92 9.38 26.79
N GLU A 118 -3.00 10.15 26.88
CA GLU A 118 -4.26 9.74 27.49
C GLU A 118 -4.94 8.59 26.72
N ALA A 119 -4.90 8.59 25.38
CA ALA A 119 -5.41 7.47 24.59
C ALA A 119 -4.55 6.22 24.78
N PHE A 120 -3.23 6.38 24.86
CA PHE A 120 -2.30 5.27 25.08
C PHE A 120 -2.50 4.62 26.45
N ASP A 121 -2.57 5.44 27.50
CA ASP A 121 -2.78 4.98 28.87
C ASP A 121 -4.14 4.26 28.99
N ARG A 122 -5.20 4.77 28.34
CA ARG A 122 -6.53 4.13 28.34
C ARG A 122 -6.53 2.78 27.63
N GLU A 123 -5.92 2.67 26.45
CA GLU A 123 -5.88 1.38 25.75
C GLU A 123 -5.05 0.36 26.53
N ASN A 124 -3.93 0.78 27.14
CA ASN A 124 -3.15 -0.07 28.04
C ASN A 124 -3.94 -0.55 29.26
N GLU A 125 -4.75 0.32 29.87
CA GLU A 125 -5.64 -0.06 30.97
C GLU A 125 -6.68 -1.10 30.50
N LYS A 126 -7.25 -0.91 29.31
CA LYS A 126 -8.23 -1.82 28.72
C LYS A 126 -7.63 -3.20 28.42
N ILE A 127 -6.50 -3.28 27.72
CA ILE A 127 -5.88 -4.58 27.40
C ILE A 127 -5.39 -5.30 28.66
N ALA A 128 -4.95 -4.56 29.70
CA ALA A 128 -4.59 -5.14 30.99
C ALA A 128 -5.82 -5.74 31.70
N LYS A 129 -6.99 -5.09 31.63
CA LYS A 129 -8.25 -5.65 32.14
C LYS A 129 -8.68 -6.91 31.38
N GLU A 130 -8.34 -7.01 30.10
CA GLU A 130 -8.57 -8.19 29.27
C GLU A 130 -7.53 -9.31 29.49
N GLY A 131 -6.51 -9.08 30.33
CA GLY A 131 -5.49 -10.07 30.68
C GLY A 131 -4.31 -10.15 29.72
N TYR A 132 -4.16 -9.17 28.82
CA TYR A 132 -3.02 -9.06 27.91
C TYR A 132 -1.88 -8.21 28.49
N ASN A 133 -0.68 -8.39 27.96
CA ASN A 133 0.46 -7.55 28.30
C ASN A 133 0.26 -6.12 27.76
N PRO A 134 0.80 -5.08 28.46
CA PRO A 134 0.82 -3.72 27.95
C PRO A 134 1.49 -3.59 26.58
N ILE A 135 1.11 -2.56 25.83
CA ILE A 135 1.72 -2.20 24.55
C ILE A 135 3.16 -1.75 24.80
N ASP A 136 4.11 -2.52 24.28
CA ASP A 136 5.53 -2.19 24.29
C ASP A 136 5.92 -1.52 22.97
N LEU A 137 6.06 -0.19 22.99
CA LEU A 137 6.47 0.58 21.82
C LEU A 137 7.95 0.40 21.46
N GLU A 138 8.76 -0.19 22.35
CA GLU A 138 10.14 -0.57 22.03
C GLU A 138 10.20 -1.91 21.28
N ASN A 139 9.15 -2.74 21.42
CA ASN A 139 9.01 -4.02 20.73
C ASN A 139 7.90 -4.01 19.67
N LEU A 140 8.24 -3.48 18.50
CA LEU A 140 7.35 -3.38 17.33
C LEU A 140 6.95 -4.73 16.73
N SER A 141 7.58 -5.84 17.13
CA SER A 141 7.23 -7.17 16.62
C SER A 141 5.96 -7.76 17.25
N SER A 142 5.36 -7.06 18.23
CA SER A 142 4.28 -7.60 19.05
C SER A 142 2.96 -6.82 18.91
N GLY A 143 1.88 -7.60 18.72
CA GLY A 143 0.49 -7.20 18.95
C GLY A 143 0.11 -5.83 18.38
N TYR A 144 -0.28 -4.91 19.26
CA TYR A 144 -0.81 -3.61 18.88
C TYR A 144 0.28 -2.59 18.51
N ALA A 145 1.51 -2.73 19.03
CA ALA A 145 2.64 -1.86 18.67
C ALA A 145 2.96 -1.97 17.17
N SER A 146 2.82 -3.18 16.61
CA SER A 146 3.03 -3.39 15.18
C SER A 146 1.98 -2.68 14.32
N VAL A 147 0.73 -2.64 14.79
CA VAL A 147 -0.39 -1.94 14.12
C VAL A 147 -0.15 -0.43 14.13
N LEU A 148 0.28 0.14 15.27
CA LEU A 148 0.59 1.56 15.38
C LEU A 148 1.76 1.96 14.48
N ALA A 149 2.78 1.10 14.39
CA ALA A 149 3.92 1.34 13.51
C ALA A 149 3.48 1.36 12.04
N MET A 150 2.68 0.37 11.61
CA MET A 150 2.11 0.30 10.27
C MET A 150 1.32 1.56 9.91
N ASN A 151 0.51 2.05 10.85
CA ASN A 151 -0.34 3.21 10.65
C ASN A 151 0.45 4.50 10.32
N CYS A 152 1.65 4.67 10.89
CA CYS A 152 2.55 5.74 10.49
C CYS A 152 2.96 5.64 9.01
N TYR A 153 3.33 4.45 8.55
CA TYR A 153 3.68 4.23 7.15
C TYR A 153 2.49 4.50 6.23
N GLU A 154 1.33 3.93 6.56
CA GLU A 154 0.07 4.14 5.82
C GLU A 154 -0.25 5.62 5.65
N SER A 155 -0.16 6.40 6.73
CA SER A 155 -0.47 7.84 6.73
C SER A 155 0.45 8.60 5.76
N VAL A 156 1.75 8.29 5.79
CA VAL A 156 2.75 8.91 4.93
C VAL A 156 2.54 8.56 3.46
N TYR A 157 2.27 7.30 3.14
CA TYR A 157 1.99 6.88 1.75
C TYR A 157 0.67 7.46 1.24
N LEU A 158 -0.39 7.41 2.04
CA LEU A 158 -1.70 7.94 1.66
C LEU A 158 -1.65 9.44 1.40
N LYS A 159 -0.95 10.19 2.25
CA LYS A 159 -0.75 11.63 2.06
C LYS A 159 -0.10 11.92 0.72
N ALA A 160 1.00 11.24 0.40
CA ALA A 160 1.70 11.43 -0.86
C ALA A 160 0.87 11.00 -2.08
N LEU A 161 0.11 9.89 -1.95
CA LEU A 161 -0.84 9.43 -2.97
C LEU A 161 -1.89 10.51 -3.26
N ARG A 162 -2.48 11.10 -2.21
CA ARG A 162 -3.46 12.19 -2.34
C ARG A 162 -2.85 13.45 -2.96
N GLU A 163 -1.67 13.86 -2.52
CA GLU A 163 -1.01 15.07 -3.05
C GLU A 163 -0.70 14.95 -4.54
N ILE A 164 -0.19 13.79 -4.99
CA ILE A 164 0.04 13.53 -6.43
C ILE A 164 -1.30 13.45 -7.18
N THR A 165 -2.30 12.78 -6.61
CA THR A 165 -3.64 12.64 -7.21
C THR A 165 -4.30 14.00 -7.41
N GLU A 166 -4.30 14.85 -6.39
CA GLU A 166 -4.83 16.21 -6.45
C GLU A 166 -4.10 17.01 -7.53
N PHE A 167 -2.76 16.91 -7.57
CA PHE A 167 -1.95 17.59 -8.57
C PHE A 167 -2.34 17.18 -10.00
N ILE A 168 -2.45 15.89 -10.31
CA ILE A 168 -2.74 15.47 -11.69
C ILE A 168 -4.22 15.58 -12.07
N TYR A 169 -5.14 15.35 -11.13
CA TYR A 169 -6.57 15.28 -11.43
C TYR A 169 -7.22 16.66 -11.59
N THR A 170 -6.79 17.65 -10.80
CA THR A 170 -7.32 19.02 -10.87
C THR A 170 -6.73 19.85 -12.01
N HIS A 171 -5.60 19.41 -12.58
CA HIS A 171 -4.97 20.06 -13.72
C HIS A 171 -5.47 19.41 -15.02
N PRO A 172 -6.30 20.07 -15.86
CA PRO A 172 -6.94 19.45 -17.02
C PRO A 172 -5.95 18.78 -17.99
N LYS A 173 -4.73 19.33 -18.07
CA LYS A 173 -3.63 18.78 -18.87
C LYS A 173 -3.22 17.36 -18.45
N TYR A 174 -3.30 17.02 -17.17
CA TYR A 174 -2.80 15.75 -16.61
C TYR A 174 -3.90 14.79 -16.17
N LYS A 175 -5.14 15.26 -16.12
CA LYS A 175 -6.29 14.46 -15.66
C LYS A 175 -6.39 13.10 -16.37
N HIS A 176 -6.10 13.07 -17.66
CA HIS A 176 -6.12 11.85 -18.47
C HIS A 176 -5.18 10.74 -17.95
N ILE A 177 -4.06 11.10 -17.30
CA ILE A 177 -3.11 10.15 -16.73
C ILE A 177 -3.81 9.37 -15.60
N PHE A 178 -4.48 10.07 -14.69
CA PHE A 178 -5.25 9.44 -13.63
C PHE A 178 -6.40 8.58 -14.18
N GLU A 179 -7.11 9.10 -15.18
CA GLU A 179 -8.22 8.39 -15.82
C GLU A 179 -7.78 7.08 -16.48
N GLN A 180 -6.56 7.04 -17.02
CA GLN A 180 -5.96 5.83 -17.61
C GLN A 180 -5.54 4.82 -16.54
N ILE A 181 -4.88 5.27 -15.47
CA ILE A 181 -4.42 4.39 -14.38
C ILE A 181 -5.60 3.66 -13.72
N PHE A 182 -6.72 4.36 -13.51
CA PHE A 182 -7.88 3.85 -12.78
C PHE A 182 -9.07 3.51 -13.69
N TYR A 183 -8.84 3.28 -14.97
CA TYR A 183 -9.88 2.80 -15.90
C TYR A 183 -10.38 1.40 -15.48
N PRO A 184 -11.70 1.10 -15.54
CA PRO A 184 -12.78 1.92 -16.11
C PRO A 184 -13.47 2.88 -15.13
N ASN A 185 -13.04 2.93 -13.87
CA ASN A 185 -13.77 3.60 -12.79
C ASN A 185 -13.01 4.78 -12.14
N PRO A 186 -12.44 5.74 -12.89
CA PRO A 186 -11.58 6.76 -12.29
C PRO A 186 -12.30 7.65 -11.27
N SER A 187 -13.57 7.99 -11.49
CA SER A 187 -14.35 8.79 -10.51
C SER A 187 -14.48 8.10 -9.14
N LYS A 188 -14.60 6.77 -9.12
CA LYS A 188 -14.65 5.97 -7.88
C LYS A 188 -13.31 6.07 -7.15
N TYR A 189 -12.19 5.87 -7.84
CA TYR A 189 -10.86 5.97 -7.23
C TYR A 189 -10.52 7.37 -6.78
N TYR A 190 -10.90 8.39 -7.53
CA TYR A 190 -10.71 9.77 -7.09
C TYR A 190 -11.44 10.04 -5.77
N HIS A 191 -12.70 9.59 -5.66
CA HIS A 191 -13.47 9.71 -4.43
C HIS A 191 -12.83 8.92 -3.27
N LEU A 192 -12.45 7.66 -3.49
CA LEU A 192 -11.81 6.80 -2.48
C LEU A 192 -10.47 7.36 -2.01
N ILE A 193 -9.65 7.92 -2.91
CA ILE A 193 -8.36 8.52 -2.54
C ILE A 193 -8.56 9.82 -1.77
N THR A 194 -9.53 10.66 -2.14
CA THR A 194 -9.69 12.01 -1.58
C THR A 194 -10.60 12.08 -0.35
N ILE A 195 -11.44 11.07 -0.10
CA ILE A 195 -12.28 11.01 1.11
C ILE A 195 -11.38 10.96 2.34
N LYS A 196 -11.69 11.80 3.34
CA LYS A 196 -11.02 11.78 4.64
C LYS A 196 -11.91 11.11 5.66
N LYS A 197 -11.39 10.12 6.38
CA LYS A 197 -12.08 9.60 7.57
C LYS A 197 -11.78 10.52 8.75
N GLN A 198 -12.79 10.73 9.58
CA GLN A 198 -12.60 11.50 10.80
C GLN A 198 -11.87 10.62 11.80
N ASN A 199 -10.80 11.16 12.39
CA ASN A 199 -10.16 10.50 13.52
C ASN A 199 -11.10 10.58 14.72
N ILE A 200 -11.32 9.41 15.33
CA ILE A 200 -12.14 9.29 16.53
C ILE A 200 -11.30 9.84 17.68
N PRO A 201 -11.80 10.83 18.44
CA PRO A 201 -11.09 11.33 19.60
C PRO A 201 -10.74 10.17 20.53
N TYR A 202 -9.50 10.16 21.04
CA TYR A 202 -9.02 9.19 22.02
C TYR A 202 -8.76 7.76 21.52
N GLU A 203 -8.82 7.53 20.21
CA GLU A 203 -8.32 6.30 19.57
C GLU A 203 -6.84 6.47 19.19
N LEU A 204 -6.07 5.38 19.30
CA LEU A 204 -4.65 5.39 18.94
C LEU A 204 -4.40 5.23 17.44
N ARG A 205 -5.41 4.77 16.70
CA ARG A 205 -5.34 4.53 15.26
C ARG A 205 -5.74 5.77 14.46
N ASP A 206 -4.96 6.08 13.43
CA ASP A 206 -5.32 7.00 12.36
C ASP A 206 -6.20 6.23 11.36
N PHE A 207 -7.53 6.30 11.54
CA PHE A 207 -8.48 5.62 10.64
C PHE A 207 -8.42 6.18 9.22
N ASP A 208 -7.95 7.42 9.06
CA ASP A 208 -7.75 7.99 7.75
C ASP A 208 -6.60 7.29 7.02
N ALA A 209 -5.50 7.00 7.72
CA ALA A 209 -4.33 6.31 7.13
C ALA A 209 -4.69 4.94 6.53
N GLU A 210 -5.58 4.20 7.18
CA GLU A 210 -6.05 2.87 6.73
C GLU A 210 -6.77 2.89 5.38
N MET A 211 -7.22 4.06 4.92
CA MET A 211 -7.80 4.20 3.57
C MET A 211 -6.86 3.67 2.48
N VAL A 212 -5.53 3.71 2.68
CA VAL A 212 -4.59 3.15 1.71
C VAL A 212 -4.83 1.65 1.49
N GLY A 213 -5.16 0.90 2.53
CA GLY A 213 -5.51 -0.51 2.43
C GLY A 213 -6.80 -0.72 1.65
N GLU A 214 -7.83 0.10 1.90
CA GLU A 214 -9.11 0.04 1.18
C GLU A 214 -8.96 0.39 -0.31
N ILE A 215 -8.13 1.38 -0.64
CA ILE A 215 -7.83 1.76 -2.03
C ILE A 215 -7.15 0.60 -2.76
N ILE A 216 -6.17 -0.04 -2.13
CA ILE A 216 -5.44 -1.16 -2.73
C ILE A 216 -6.35 -2.38 -2.87
N ASP A 217 -7.13 -2.72 -1.85
CA ASP A 217 -8.07 -3.85 -1.88
C ASP A 217 -9.08 -3.69 -3.02
N GLU A 218 -9.59 -2.48 -3.22
CA GLU A 218 -10.49 -2.19 -4.34
C GLU A 218 -9.79 -2.29 -5.69
N ALA A 219 -8.54 -1.81 -5.79
CA ALA A 219 -7.71 -1.94 -6.98
C ALA A 219 -7.38 -3.40 -7.33
N ILE A 220 -7.22 -4.26 -6.34
CA ILE A 220 -7.06 -5.71 -6.53
C ILE A 220 -8.34 -6.31 -7.12
N LYS A 221 -9.52 -5.99 -6.56
CA LYS A 221 -10.81 -6.49 -7.07
C LYS A 221 -11.10 -6.04 -8.50
N ASP A 222 -10.71 -4.82 -8.84
CA ASP A 222 -10.81 -4.27 -10.20
C ASP A 222 -9.67 -4.77 -11.12
N ASN A 223 -8.81 -5.67 -10.65
CA ASN A 223 -7.69 -6.26 -11.40
C ASN A 223 -6.65 -5.23 -11.91
N LEU A 224 -6.50 -4.11 -11.19
CA LEU A 224 -5.54 -3.04 -11.48
C LEU A 224 -4.17 -3.26 -10.83
N VAL A 225 -4.07 -4.25 -9.94
CA VAL A 225 -2.86 -4.55 -9.17
C VAL A 225 -2.27 -5.89 -9.60
N GLU A 226 -0.96 -5.91 -9.81
CA GLU A 226 -0.15 -7.09 -10.08
C GLU A 226 0.07 -7.94 -8.81
N SER A 227 0.52 -9.17 -9.00
CA SER A 227 0.78 -10.10 -7.87
C SER A 227 1.84 -9.63 -6.86
N ASN A 228 2.64 -8.62 -7.22
CA ASN A 228 3.62 -7.98 -6.33
C ASN A 228 3.08 -6.69 -5.67
N GLY A 229 1.79 -6.36 -5.81
CA GLY A 229 1.20 -5.15 -5.24
C GLY A 229 1.37 -3.87 -6.07
N ALA A 230 2.05 -3.92 -7.22
CA ALA A 230 2.19 -2.76 -8.10
C ALA A 230 0.94 -2.53 -8.97
N LEU A 231 0.63 -1.28 -9.31
CA LEU A 231 -0.33 -0.92 -10.36
C LEU A 231 0.16 -1.36 -11.75
N LYS A 232 -0.79 -1.75 -12.60
CA LYS A 232 -0.59 -2.18 -13.99
C LYS A 232 -0.35 -1.04 -14.97
#